data_AF-A0A1K1LU82-F1
#
_entry.id   AF-A0A1K1LU82-F1
#
_cell.length_a   1.000
_cell.length_b   1.000
_cell.length_c   1.000
_cell.angle_alpha   90.00
_cell.angle_beta   90.00
_cell.angle_gamma   90.00
#
_symmetry.space_group_name_H-M   'P 1'
#
loop_
_entity.id
_entity.type
_entity.pdbx_description
1 polymer ?
#
loop_
_entity_poly.entity_id
_entity_poly.type
_entity_poly.pdbx_seq_one_letter_code
_entity_poly.pdbx_strand_id
1 'polypeptide(L)'
;MTSADPAGRRDGAGAGAARAGRYLDVPLWPWARPPDGPQHLPRRCPAGHQLEPGQLQETPNQDYGVRELVCRHCETQPDGSGRWALVDPSVDAQVTEDRVQPRRLQLVVIPPTIRAGVGLIQLRWGTTIYGQVELSLCPIDRCGLLLDLHVEVRHRRRGVGRVLAHAAAARGTGFAWSANPPEDPGAAAFWAKIATPRAPASPCSHQEAAGLRIEPRWPRWWEKP
;
A
#
# COMPACT_ATOMS: atom_id res chain seq x y z
N MET A 1 -29.35 -49.00 25.11
CA MET A 1 -28.32 -49.65 24.29
C MET A 1 -28.48 -49.15 22.86
N THR A 2 -27.41 -48.52 22.34
CA THR A 2 -26.93 -48.47 20.93
C THR A 2 -27.92 -48.01 19.83
N SER A 3 -27.65 -46.86 19.19
CA SER A 3 -26.81 -46.72 17.95
C SER A 3 -27.66 -47.01 16.70
N ALA A 4 -27.68 -46.28 15.59
CA ALA A 4 -26.90 -45.18 15.03
C ALA A 4 -27.75 -44.42 13.99
N ASP A 5 -27.42 -43.15 13.75
CA ASP A 5 -27.64 -42.44 12.46
C ASP A 5 -26.58 -42.94 11.45
N PRO A 6 -26.71 -42.87 10.09
CA PRO A 6 -26.82 -41.56 9.42
C PRO A 6 -27.39 -41.47 7.97
N ALA A 7 -27.59 -40.21 7.56
CA ALA A 7 -27.28 -39.59 6.26
C ALA A 7 -28.10 -39.95 5.00
N GLY A 8 -28.74 -38.90 4.44
CA GLY A 8 -29.19 -38.86 3.06
C GLY A 8 -29.52 -37.45 2.57
N ARG A 9 -28.52 -36.81 1.94
CA ARG A 9 -28.67 -35.82 0.85
C ARG A 9 -29.11 -34.39 1.22
N ARG A 10 -28.14 -33.45 1.23
CA ARG A 10 -28.40 -32.05 0.89
C ARG A 10 -27.76 -31.76 -0.45
N ASP A 11 -28.62 -31.45 -1.40
CA ASP A 11 -28.28 -30.97 -2.73
C ASP A 11 -27.55 -29.62 -2.64
N GLY A 12 -26.57 -29.46 -3.51
CA GLY A 12 -25.86 -28.22 -3.71
C GLY A 12 -26.75 -27.17 -4.37
N ALA A 13 -26.68 -25.95 -3.85
CA ALA A 13 -27.07 -24.74 -4.57
C ALA A 13 -26.23 -23.57 -4.05
N GLY A 14 -25.62 -22.80 -4.96
CA GLY A 14 -25.17 -21.44 -4.66
C GLY A 14 -23.67 -21.14 -4.74
N ALA A 15 -22.92 -21.75 -5.66
CA ALA A 15 -21.68 -21.14 -6.14
C ALA A 15 -22.05 -19.95 -7.05
N GLY A 16 -21.97 -18.72 -6.53
CA GLY A 16 -22.26 -17.53 -7.35
C GLY A 16 -22.64 -16.28 -6.58
N ALA A 17 -21.96 -15.98 -5.47
CA ALA A 17 -22.04 -14.66 -4.85
C ALA A 17 -20.64 -14.00 -4.94
N ALA A 18 -20.59 -12.87 -5.64
CA ALA A 18 -19.43 -12.00 -5.72
C ALA A 18 -18.85 -11.76 -4.32
N ARG A 19 -17.59 -12.17 -4.10
CA ARG A 19 -16.87 -11.86 -2.86
C ARG A 19 -16.65 -10.35 -2.79
N ALA A 20 -17.53 -9.67 -2.06
CA ALA A 20 -17.29 -8.34 -1.54
C ALA A 20 -15.90 -8.31 -0.89
N GLY A 21 -15.13 -7.26 -1.19
CA GLY A 21 -13.68 -7.15 -0.99
C GLY A 21 -13.19 -7.68 0.36
N ARG A 22 -12.12 -8.51 0.33
CA ARG A 22 -11.47 -9.02 1.53
C ARG A 22 -10.95 -7.86 2.38
N TYR A 23 -11.36 -7.81 3.65
CA TYR A 23 -10.80 -6.87 4.62
C TYR A 23 -9.29 -7.13 4.82
N LEU A 24 -8.52 -6.08 5.11
CA LEU A 24 -7.11 -6.26 5.49
C LEU A 24 -7.04 -6.52 7.00
N ASP A 25 -7.02 -7.79 7.39
CA ASP A 25 -6.97 -8.21 8.79
C ASP A 25 -5.59 -7.95 9.41
N VAL A 26 -4.52 -8.19 8.64
CA VAL A 26 -3.14 -7.96 9.03
C VAL A 26 -2.64 -6.62 8.48
N PRO A 27 -2.05 -5.72 9.30
CA PRO A 27 -1.50 -4.46 8.83
C PRO A 27 -0.29 -4.67 7.90
N LEU A 28 -0.04 -3.70 7.04
CA LEU A 28 1.03 -3.73 6.04
C LEU A 28 2.21 -2.85 6.47
N TRP A 29 3.40 -3.28 6.08
CA TRP A 29 4.63 -2.54 6.28
C TRP A 29 5.47 -2.53 5.01
N PRO A 30 6.00 -1.35 4.57
CA PRO A 30 6.91 -1.30 3.45
C PRO A 30 8.24 -1.96 3.84
N TRP A 31 8.73 -2.88 3.03
CA TRP A 31 10.02 -3.50 3.23
C TRP A 31 10.66 -3.82 1.88
N ALA A 32 11.69 -3.06 1.52
CA ALA A 32 12.47 -3.35 0.32
C ALA A 32 13.55 -4.37 0.65
N ARG A 33 13.68 -5.41 -0.19
CA ARG A 33 14.82 -6.33 -0.08
C ARG A 33 16.09 -5.59 -0.51
N PRO A 34 17.17 -5.58 0.29
CA PRO A 34 18.46 -5.06 -0.16
C PRO A 34 18.99 -5.88 -1.35
N PRO A 35 19.58 -5.27 -2.39
CA PRO A 35 20.08 -6.00 -3.55
C PRO A 35 21.22 -6.97 -3.21
N ASP A 36 22.18 -6.58 -2.35
CA ASP A 36 23.39 -7.37 -2.07
C ASP A 36 23.75 -7.45 -0.57
N GLY A 37 22.80 -7.19 0.33
CA GLY A 37 23.06 -7.04 1.77
C GLY A 37 22.36 -8.07 2.66
N PRO A 38 22.84 -8.27 3.91
CA PRO A 38 22.10 -9.03 4.89
C PRO A 38 20.69 -8.43 5.05
N GLN A 39 19.68 -9.29 5.20
CA GLN A 39 18.31 -8.85 5.37
C GLN A 39 18.21 -7.95 6.61
N HIS A 40 18.13 -6.63 6.40
CA HIS A 40 17.84 -5.71 7.50
C HIS A 40 16.35 -5.79 7.79
N LEU A 41 16.01 -6.65 8.76
CA LEU A 41 14.70 -6.66 9.37
C LEU A 41 14.44 -5.31 10.06
N PRO A 42 13.18 -4.88 10.15
CA PRO A 42 12.83 -3.65 10.85
C PRO A 42 13.33 -3.70 12.31
N ARG A 43 13.91 -2.59 12.79
CA ARG A 43 14.38 -2.47 14.18
C ARG A 43 13.26 -2.26 15.20
N ARG A 44 12.04 -1.97 14.74
CA ARG A 44 10.86 -1.78 15.59
C ARG A 44 9.63 -2.43 14.95
N CYS A 45 8.76 -3.01 15.76
CA CYS A 45 7.46 -3.48 15.28
C CYS A 45 6.48 -2.30 15.13
N PRO A 46 5.34 -2.49 14.43
CA PRO A 46 4.31 -1.46 14.30
C PRO A 46 3.74 -0.96 15.64
N ALA A 47 3.78 -1.79 16.70
CA ALA A 47 3.39 -1.42 18.06
C ALA A 47 4.48 -0.64 18.82
N GLY A 48 5.69 -0.48 18.25
CA GLY A 48 6.76 0.36 18.79
C GLY A 48 7.86 -0.35 19.57
N HIS A 49 7.72 -1.66 19.85
CA HIS A 49 8.76 -2.45 20.50
C HIS A 49 10.03 -2.49 19.67
N GLN A 50 11.18 -2.35 20.32
CA GLN A 50 12.49 -2.57 19.71
C GLN A 50 12.66 -4.08 19.45
N LEU A 51 13.19 -4.41 18.28
CA LEU A 51 13.35 -5.78 17.81
C LEU A 51 14.83 -6.14 17.82
N GLU A 52 15.20 -7.04 18.72
CA GLU A 52 16.53 -7.65 18.79
C GLU A 52 16.60 -8.92 17.90
N PRO A 53 17.81 -9.38 17.53
CA PRO A 53 17.97 -10.63 16.80
C PRO A 53 17.21 -11.80 17.46
N GLY A 54 16.45 -12.57 16.67
CA GLY A 54 15.66 -13.71 17.15
C GLY A 54 14.29 -13.36 17.76
N GLN A 55 13.92 -12.08 17.86
CA GLN A 55 12.59 -11.65 18.33
C GLN A 55 11.55 -11.52 17.22
N LEU A 56 11.98 -11.68 15.97
CA LEU A 56 11.13 -11.72 14.79
C LEU A 56 11.03 -13.15 14.29
N GLN A 57 9.79 -13.62 14.15
CA GLN A 57 9.49 -14.81 13.39
C GLN A 57 8.92 -14.40 12.04
N GLU A 58 9.38 -15.04 10.98
CA GLU A 58 8.86 -14.85 9.65
C GLU A 58 7.98 -16.03 9.24
N THR A 59 6.83 -15.73 8.67
CA THR A 59 5.89 -16.73 8.15
C THR A 59 5.33 -16.28 6.80
N PRO A 60 4.91 -17.20 5.93
CA PRO A 60 4.13 -16.83 4.75
C PRO A 60 2.71 -16.43 5.17
N ASN A 61 2.21 -15.29 4.68
CA ASN A 61 0.79 -14.95 4.75
C ASN A 61 0.10 -15.45 3.48
N GLN A 62 -0.62 -16.56 3.60
CA GLN A 62 -1.29 -17.20 2.45
C GLN A 62 -2.43 -16.37 1.87
N ASP A 63 -3.08 -15.53 2.69
CA ASP A 63 -4.18 -14.69 2.23
C ASP A 63 -3.71 -13.56 1.32
N TYR A 64 -2.53 -13.02 1.61
CA TYR A 64 -1.96 -11.92 0.84
C TYR A 64 -0.91 -12.38 -0.18
N GLY A 65 -0.41 -13.62 -0.08
CA GLY A 65 0.66 -14.11 -0.95
C GLY A 65 1.98 -13.34 -0.76
N VAL A 66 2.25 -12.88 0.47
CA VAL A 66 3.47 -12.14 0.85
C VAL A 66 4.04 -12.68 2.17
N ARG A 67 5.21 -12.18 2.56
CA ARG A 67 5.83 -12.48 3.85
C ARG A 67 5.08 -11.75 4.96
N GLU A 68 5.02 -12.35 6.13
CA GLU A 68 4.54 -11.75 7.37
C GLU A 68 5.61 -11.89 8.44
N LEU A 69 5.72 -10.85 9.26
CA LEU A 69 6.55 -10.85 10.45
C LEU A 69 5.66 -10.87 11.68
N VAL A 70 6.11 -11.63 12.68
CA VAL A 70 5.52 -11.72 14.00
C VAL A 70 6.55 -11.25 15.02
N CYS A 71 6.19 -10.25 15.81
CA CYS A 71 6.95 -9.85 16.99
C CYS A 71 6.61 -10.79 18.14
N ARG A 72 7.59 -11.58 18.61
CA ARG A 72 7.38 -12.54 19.71
C ARG A 72 6.90 -11.89 21.01
N HIS A 73 7.24 -10.63 21.24
CA HIS A 73 6.75 -9.89 22.41
C HIS A 73 5.25 -9.56 22.30
N CYS A 74 4.76 -9.28 21.09
CA CYS A 74 3.36 -8.97 20.84
C CYS A 74 2.52 -10.22 20.51
N GLU A 75 3.14 -11.36 20.19
CA GLU A 75 2.43 -12.59 19.84
C GLU A 75 1.53 -13.08 20.98
N THR A 76 1.90 -12.79 22.22
CA THR A 76 1.11 -13.09 23.42
C THR A 76 -0.08 -12.16 23.61
N GLN A 77 -0.20 -11.09 22.82
CA GLN A 77 -1.30 -10.14 22.91
C GLN A 77 -2.52 -10.64 22.11
N PRO A 78 -3.73 -10.61 22.70
CA PRO A 78 -4.94 -11.16 22.09
C PRO A 78 -5.45 -10.36 20.88
N ASP A 79 -4.95 -9.14 20.66
CA ASP A 79 -5.40 -8.24 19.60
C ASP A 79 -4.69 -8.46 18.25
N GLY A 80 -3.70 -9.36 18.20
CA GLY A 80 -2.93 -9.65 16.99
C GLY A 80 -2.02 -8.50 16.52
N SER A 81 -1.80 -7.48 17.36
CA SER A 81 -0.96 -6.31 17.06
C SER A 81 0.50 -6.64 16.74
N GLY A 82 0.93 -7.87 17.05
CA GLY A 82 2.28 -8.38 16.77
C GLY A 82 2.54 -8.82 15.35
N ARG A 83 1.55 -8.85 14.47
CA ARG A 83 1.66 -9.41 13.12
C ARG A 83 1.56 -8.31 12.08
N TRP A 84 2.41 -8.34 11.07
CA TRP A 84 2.30 -7.46 9.91
C TRP A 84 2.87 -8.08 8.64
N ALA A 85 2.20 -7.83 7.52
CA ALA A 85 2.61 -8.29 6.22
C ALA A 85 3.59 -7.30 5.56
N LEU A 86 4.60 -7.83 4.90
CA LEU A 86 5.62 -7.07 4.19
C LEU A 86 5.21 -6.88 2.73
N VAL A 87 5.20 -5.63 2.28
CA VAL A 87 5.04 -5.29 0.87
C VAL A 87 6.33 -4.63 0.40
N ASP A 88 6.92 -5.15 -0.67
CA ASP A 88 8.12 -4.58 -1.26
C ASP A 88 7.75 -3.39 -2.16
N PRO A 89 8.14 -2.15 -1.80
CA PRO A 89 7.81 -0.95 -2.57
C PRO A 89 8.74 -0.73 -3.77
N SER A 90 9.80 -1.54 -3.92
CA SER A 90 10.80 -1.36 -4.99
C SER A 90 10.18 -1.43 -6.39
N VAL A 91 10.82 -0.78 -7.35
CA VAL A 91 10.35 -0.75 -8.74
C VAL A 91 10.24 -2.15 -9.32
N ASP A 92 11.14 -3.07 -8.96
CA ASP A 92 11.16 -4.45 -9.45
C ASP A 92 9.98 -5.29 -8.90
N ALA A 93 9.45 -4.93 -7.73
CA ALA A 93 8.29 -5.58 -7.15
C ALA A 93 6.95 -5.02 -7.67
N GLN A 94 6.99 -3.88 -8.36
CA GLN A 94 5.82 -3.26 -8.97
C GLN A 94 5.48 -3.93 -10.31
N VAL A 95 4.20 -4.18 -10.56
CA VAL A 95 3.72 -4.84 -11.78
C VAL A 95 2.82 -3.92 -12.59
N THR A 96 2.71 -4.16 -13.89
CA THR A 96 1.71 -3.53 -14.77
C THR A 96 0.38 -4.29 -14.69
N GLU A 97 -0.70 -3.70 -15.21
CA GLU A 97 -2.05 -4.28 -15.11
C GLU A 97 -2.19 -5.67 -15.74
N ASP A 98 -1.46 -5.93 -16.83
CA ASP A 98 -1.43 -7.22 -17.52
C ASP A 98 -0.74 -8.33 -16.72
N ARG A 99 -0.02 -7.99 -15.64
CA ARG A 99 0.76 -8.92 -14.81
C ARG A 99 0.20 -9.11 -13.40
N VAL A 100 -1.01 -8.62 -13.15
CA VAL A 100 -1.68 -8.76 -11.86
C VAL A 100 -2.09 -10.22 -11.64
N GLN A 101 -1.73 -10.75 -10.47
CA GLN A 101 -2.08 -12.10 -10.05
C GLN A 101 -3.32 -12.05 -9.15
N PRO A 102 -4.32 -12.93 -9.35
CA PRO A 102 -5.61 -12.83 -8.68
C PRO A 102 -5.58 -13.15 -7.18
N ARG A 103 -4.51 -13.77 -6.67
CA ARG A 103 -4.39 -14.24 -5.28
C ARG A 103 -3.17 -13.67 -4.57
N ARG A 104 -2.70 -12.49 -4.98
CA ARG A 104 -1.53 -11.84 -4.40
C ARG A 104 -1.77 -10.35 -4.19
N LEU A 105 -1.32 -9.84 -3.06
CA LEU A 105 -1.27 -8.42 -2.78
C LEU A 105 -0.09 -7.82 -3.54
N GLN A 106 -0.36 -6.88 -4.45
CA GLN A 106 0.63 -6.34 -5.38
C GLN A 106 0.48 -4.83 -5.54
N LEU A 107 1.60 -4.18 -5.83
CA LEU A 107 1.63 -2.80 -6.30
C LEU A 107 1.51 -2.79 -7.82
N VAL A 108 0.44 -2.19 -8.32
CA VAL A 108 0.09 -2.15 -9.74
C VAL A 108 0.30 -0.74 -10.25
N VAL A 109 1.18 -0.58 -11.23
CA VAL A 109 1.53 0.70 -11.85
C VAL A 109 0.72 0.85 -13.12
N ILE A 110 0.03 1.98 -13.23
CA ILE A 110 -0.54 2.44 -14.49
C ILE A 110 0.27 3.66 -14.91
N PRO A 111 1.12 3.55 -15.94
CA PRO A 111 1.98 4.63 -16.37
C PRO A 111 1.14 5.79 -16.95
N PRO A 112 1.65 7.03 -16.92
CA PRO A 112 1.00 8.13 -17.62
C PRO A 112 0.99 7.86 -19.13
N THR A 113 -0.04 8.32 -19.82
CA THR A 113 -0.12 8.25 -21.30
C THR A 113 0.83 9.22 -21.99
N ILE A 114 1.27 10.27 -21.27
CA ILE A 114 2.18 11.31 -21.74
C ILE A 114 3.38 11.40 -20.79
N ARG A 115 4.59 11.58 -21.31
CA ARG A 115 5.79 11.82 -20.48
C ARG A 115 5.55 13.02 -19.54
N ALA A 116 5.97 12.90 -18.28
CA ALA A 116 5.71 13.89 -17.23
C ALA A 116 4.22 14.11 -16.90
N GLY A 117 3.31 13.33 -17.48
CA GLY A 117 1.91 13.27 -17.08
C GLY A 117 1.70 12.54 -15.75
N VAL A 118 0.44 12.41 -15.36
CA VAL A 118 0.04 11.72 -14.12
C VAL A 118 -0.08 10.22 -14.35
N GLY A 119 0.71 9.46 -13.61
CA GLY A 119 0.54 8.02 -13.46
C GLY A 119 -0.04 7.71 -12.09
N LEU A 120 -0.33 6.43 -11.86
CA LEU A 120 -0.82 5.96 -10.57
C LEU A 120 -0.17 4.65 -10.16
N ILE A 121 -0.14 4.43 -8.85
CA ILE A 121 0.23 3.15 -8.25
C ILE A 121 -0.93 2.74 -7.35
N GLN A 122 -1.45 1.54 -7.55
CA GLN A 122 -2.52 0.96 -6.75
C GLN A 122 -2.00 -0.21 -5.94
N LEU A 123 -2.45 -0.33 -4.70
CA LEU A 123 -2.28 -1.56 -3.93
C LEU A 123 -3.51 -2.42 -4.17
N ARG A 124 -3.33 -3.55 -4.87
CA ARG A 124 -4.43 -4.44 -5.27
C ARG A 124 -4.26 -5.86 -4.74
N TRP A 125 -5.37 -6.56 -4.52
CA TRP A 125 -5.44 -8.03 -4.44
C TRP A 125 -6.45 -8.50 -5.48
N GLY A 126 -5.95 -9.11 -6.56
CA GLY A 126 -6.75 -9.34 -7.76
C GLY A 126 -7.37 -8.03 -8.27
N THR A 127 -8.71 -7.97 -8.32
CA THR A 127 -9.46 -6.80 -8.77
C THR A 127 -9.81 -5.80 -7.66
N THR A 128 -9.53 -6.14 -6.38
CA THR A 128 -9.85 -5.26 -5.24
C THR A 128 -8.73 -4.24 -5.06
N ILE A 129 -9.07 -2.95 -5.04
CA ILE A 129 -8.15 -1.84 -4.80
C ILE A 129 -8.26 -1.40 -3.34
N TYR A 130 -7.17 -1.46 -2.59
CA TYR A 130 -7.13 -1.04 -1.18
C TYR A 130 -6.81 0.45 -1.02
N GLY A 131 -6.13 1.01 -2.02
CA GLY A 131 -5.74 2.40 -2.08
C GLY A 131 -4.89 2.67 -3.32
N GLN A 132 -4.67 3.95 -3.58
CA GLN A 132 -3.88 4.41 -4.71
C GLN A 132 -3.12 5.69 -4.38
N VAL A 133 -2.05 5.92 -5.13
CA VAL A 133 -1.31 7.18 -5.13
C VAL A 133 -1.16 7.66 -6.57
N GLU A 134 -1.46 8.93 -6.79
CA GLU A 134 -1.25 9.63 -8.04
C GLU A 134 0.05 10.43 -7.96
N LEU A 135 0.85 10.31 -9.00
CA LEU A 135 2.15 10.96 -9.07
C LEU A 135 2.50 11.36 -10.49
N SER A 136 3.27 12.44 -10.60
CA SER A 136 3.93 12.83 -11.85
C SER A 136 5.44 12.87 -11.61
N LEU A 137 6.20 12.29 -12.55
CA LEU A 137 7.66 12.29 -12.53
C LEU A 137 8.17 12.97 -13.79
N CYS A 138 8.97 14.03 -13.64
CA CYS A 138 9.70 14.62 -14.74
C CYS A 138 11.15 14.11 -14.72
N PRO A 139 11.56 13.22 -15.66
CA PRO A 139 12.94 12.75 -15.70
C PRO A 139 13.93 13.82 -16.19
N ILE A 140 13.45 14.88 -16.85
CA ILE A 140 14.29 15.96 -17.38
C ILE A 140 14.76 16.87 -16.24
N ASP A 141 13.81 17.40 -15.45
CA ASP A 141 14.13 18.28 -14.31
C ASP A 141 14.40 17.50 -13.02
N ARG A 142 14.26 16.17 -13.06
CA ARG A 142 14.39 15.26 -11.92
C ARG A 142 13.52 15.68 -10.74
N CYS A 143 12.29 16.09 -11.01
CA CYS A 143 11.31 16.44 -9.98
C CYS A 143 10.13 15.47 -9.97
N GLY A 144 9.59 15.23 -8.77
CA GLY A 144 8.46 14.35 -8.54
C GLY A 144 7.35 15.07 -7.80
N LEU A 145 6.13 14.88 -8.25
CA LEU A 145 4.93 15.38 -7.59
C LEU A 145 4.10 14.22 -7.10
N LEU A 146 3.73 14.27 -5.82
CA LEU A 146 2.70 13.40 -5.25
C LEU A 146 1.42 14.22 -5.13
N LEU A 147 0.43 13.86 -5.96
CA LEU A 147 -0.76 14.67 -6.21
C LEU A 147 -1.91 14.28 -5.28
N ASP A 148 -2.21 12.98 -5.23
CA ASP A 148 -3.24 12.43 -4.34
C ASP A 148 -2.78 11.10 -3.76
N LEU A 149 -3.20 10.83 -2.54
CA LEU A 149 -3.04 9.53 -1.90
C LEU A 149 -4.35 9.18 -1.21
N HIS A 150 -5.03 8.19 -1.79
CA HIS A 150 -6.30 7.72 -1.30
C HIS A 150 -6.17 6.31 -0.72
N VAL A 151 -6.78 6.10 0.45
CA VAL A 151 -6.96 4.78 1.05
C VAL A 151 -8.43 4.60 1.36
N GLU A 152 -8.97 3.48 0.90
CA GLU A 152 -10.37 3.13 1.14
C GLU A 152 -10.63 3.11 2.66
N VAL A 153 -11.75 3.69 3.09
CA VAL A 153 -12.04 3.99 4.50
C VAL A 153 -11.84 2.77 5.40
N ARG A 154 -12.35 1.60 4.98
CA ARG A 154 -12.24 0.33 5.72
C ARG A 154 -10.81 -0.15 5.91
N HIS A 155 -9.87 0.29 5.07
CA HIS A 155 -8.46 -0.12 5.07
C HIS A 155 -7.51 0.94 5.63
N ARG A 156 -8.05 2.06 6.13
CA ARG A 156 -7.25 3.09 6.81
C ARG A 156 -6.58 2.52 8.06
N ARG A 157 -5.45 3.12 8.43
CA ARG A 157 -4.60 2.69 9.58
C ARG A 157 -4.04 1.25 9.47
N ARG A 158 -4.17 0.58 8.32
CA ARG A 158 -3.55 -0.72 8.02
C ARG A 158 -2.23 -0.61 7.25
N GLY A 159 -1.62 0.58 7.17
CA GLY A 159 -0.33 0.76 6.50
C GLY A 159 -0.37 0.90 4.98
N VAL A 160 -1.55 0.79 4.33
CA VAL A 160 -1.72 0.96 2.87
C VAL A 160 -1.10 2.27 2.36
N GLY A 161 -1.45 3.41 2.98
CA GLY A 161 -0.92 4.71 2.57
C GLY A 161 0.61 4.80 2.73
N ARG A 162 1.17 4.17 3.77
CA ARG A 162 2.62 4.11 3.96
C ARG A 162 3.28 3.33 2.82
N VAL A 163 2.74 2.15 2.50
CA VAL A 163 3.25 1.33 1.39
C VAL A 163 3.20 2.09 0.07
N LEU A 164 2.09 2.77 -0.24
CA LEU A 164 1.93 3.56 -1.46
C LEU A 164 2.91 4.73 -1.55
N ALA A 165 3.08 5.49 -0.47
CA ALA A 165 4.04 6.60 -0.45
C ALA A 165 5.48 6.12 -0.67
N HIS A 166 5.87 4.99 -0.07
CA HIS A 166 7.18 4.38 -0.30
C HIS A 166 7.33 3.86 -1.74
N ALA A 167 6.27 3.28 -2.32
CA ALA A 167 6.28 2.82 -3.70
C ALA A 167 6.44 3.97 -4.71
N ALA A 168 5.76 5.10 -4.46
CA ALA A 168 5.93 6.32 -5.24
C ALA A 168 7.38 6.84 -5.14
N ALA A 169 7.91 6.96 -3.92
CA ALA A 169 9.28 7.43 -3.69
C ALA A 169 10.32 6.54 -4.39
N ALA A 170 10.14 5.22 -4.37
CA ALA A 170 11.05 4.28 -5.03
C ALA A 170 11.21 4.56 -6.55
N ARG A 171 10.13 4.97 -7.23
CA ARG A 171 10.16 5.31 -8.67
C ARG A 171 10.93 6.59 -8.99
N GLY A 172 11.00 7.52 -8.04
CA GLY A 172 11.70 8.81 -8.19
C GLY A 172 12.91 8.90 -7.26
N THR A 173 13.73 7.86 -7.20
CA THR A 173 14.93 7.87 -6.36
C THR A 173 15.88 8.98 -6.84
N GLY A 174 16.27 9.89 -5.95
CA GLY A 174 17.09 11.04 -6.29
C GLY A 174 16.35 12.15 -7.04
N PHE A 175 15.02 12.18 -6.99
CA PHE A 175 14.20 13.28 -7.49
C PHE A 175 13.94 14.28 -6.37
N ALA A 176 13.81 15.57 -6.74
CA ALA A 176 13.26 16.60 -5.86
C ALA A 176 11.74 16.40 -5.77
N TRP A 177 11.28 15.85 -4.65
CA TRP A 177 9.88 15.59 -4.43
C TRP A 177 9.16 16.84 -3.88
N SER A 178 7.91 17.05 -4.30
CA SER A 178 6.94 17.93 -3.63
C SER A 178 5.56 17.29 -3.58
N ALA A 179 4.73 17.73 -2.64
CA ALA A 179 3.40 17.16 -2.41
C ALA A 179 2.43 18.28 -2.01
N ASN A 180 1.14 18.05 -2.21
CA ASN A 180 0.09 18.93 -1.72
C ASN A 180 -0.72 18.22 -0.64
N PRO A 181 -0.20 18.09 0.60
CA PRO A 181 -0.89 17.36 1.63
C PRO A 181 -2.24 18.02 1.96
N PRO A 182 -3.28 17.23 2.24
CA PRO A 182 -4.50 17.76 2.82
C PRO A 182 -4.22 18.50 4.15
N GLU A 183 -5.01 19.52 4.44
CA GLU A 183 -4.90 20.35 5.67
C GLU A 183 -5.53 19.65 6.87
N ASP A 184 -6.18 18.50 6.66
CA ASP A 184 -6.73 17.77 7.79
C ASP A 184 -5.59 17.30 8.71
N PRO A 185 -5.77 17.41 10.05
CA PRO A 185 -4.71 17.06 11.00
C PRO A 185 -4.23 15.61 10.88
N GLY A 186 -5.09 14.69 10.42
CA GLY A 186 -4.75 13.30 10.21
C GLY A 186 -3.77 13.10 9.06
N ALA A 187 -4.02 13.75 7.92
CA ALA A 187 -3.09 13.81 6.80
C ALA A 187 -1.78 14.48 7.20
N ALA A 188 -1.82 15.62 7.89
CA ALA A 188 -0.60 16.30 8.35
C ALA A 188 0.26 15.39 9.24
N ALA A 189 -0.35 14.67 10.19
CA ALA A 189 0.34 13.72 11.05
C ALA A 189 0.86 12.48 10.29
N PHE A 190 0.15 12.04 9.26
CA PHE A 190 0.61 10.98 8.36
C PHE A 190 1.85 11.42 7.57
N TRP A 191 1.78 12.58 6.91
CA TRP A 191 2.87 13.14 6.11
C TRP A 191 4.10 13.47 6.95
N ALA A 192 3.93 13.93 8.20
CA ALA A 192 5.04 14.14 9.12
C ALA A 192 5.81 12.84 9.46
N LYS A 193 5.15 11.69 9.38
CA LYS A 193 5.73 10.37 9.70
C LYS A 193 6.36 9.67 8.51
N ILE A 194 6.05 10.08 7.28
CA ILE A 194 6.67 9.53 6.08
C ILE A 194 7.77 10.48 5.64
N ALA A 195 8.94 9.95 5.31
CA ALA A 195 10.09 10.71 4.81
C ALA A 195 9.86 11.20 3.36
N THR A 196 8.75 11.91 3.15
CA THR A 196 8.23 12.42 1.87
C THR A 196 8.08 13.94 1.94
N PRO A 197 7.99 14.63 0.80
CA PRO A 197 8.50 16.00 0.67
C PRO A 197 7.70 17.07 1.42
N ARG A 198 8.41 18.14 1.80
CA ARG A 198 7.88 19.26 2.60
C ARG A 198 7.58 20.52 1.80
N ALA A 199 7.99 20.59 0.54
CA ALA A 199 7.71 21.74 -0.30
C ALA A 199 6.30 21.63 -0.91
N PRO A 200 5.56 22.75 -1.01
CA PRO A 200 4.30 22.77 -1.74
C PRO A 200 4.54 22.30 -3.17
N ALA A 201 3.61 21.50 -3.69
CA ALA A 201 3.69 20.99 -5.05
C ALA A 201 3.72 22.15 -6.06
N SER A 202 4.76 22.17 -6.90
CA SER A 202 4.87 23.09 -8.03
C SER A 202 5.33 22.30 -9.26
N PRO A 203 4.52 22.24 -10.33
CA PRO A 203 4.90 21.52 -11.53
C PRO A 203 6.04 22.23 -12.24
N CYS A 204 6.97 21.48 -12.83
CA CYS A 204 7.89 22.05 -13.80
C CYS A 204 7.21 22.29 -15.15
N SER A 205 7.85 23.04 -16.03
CA SER A 205 7.32 23.36 -17.37
C SER A 205 6.97 22.12 -18.20
N HIS A 206 7.70 21.01 -18.06
CA HIS A 206 7.39 19.75 -18.73
C HIS A 206 6.12 19.08 -18.20
N GLN A 207 5.89 19.15 -16.89
CA GLN A 207 4.65 18.64 -16.28
C GLN A 207 3.46 19.52 -16.67
N GLU A 208 3.66 20.83 -16.72
CA GLU A 208 2.64 21.76 -17.23
C GLU A 208 2.33 21.53 -18.71
N ALA A 209 3.35 21.27 -19.54
CA ALA A 209 3.18 20.91 -20.94
C ALA A 209 2.47 19.56 -21.12
N ALA A 210 2.64 18.63 -20.17
CA ALA A 210 1.89 17.37 -20.10
C ALA A 210 0.44 17.56 -19.59
N GLY A 211 0.01 18.80 -19.37
CA GLY A 211 -1.35 19.15 -18.96
C GLY A 211 -1.56 19.17 -17.45
N LEU A 212 -0.51 18.99 -16.64
CA LEU A 212 -0.65 19.09 -15.19
C LEU A 212 -0.94 20.53 -14.79
N ARG A 213 -2.03 20.70 -14.04
CA ARG A 213 -2.40 21.96 -13.40
C ARG A 213 -2.69 21.63 -11.94
N ILE A 214 -1.94 22.25 -11.04
CA ILE A 214 -2.23 22.14 -9.62
C ILE A 214 -3.22 23.25 -9.30
N GLU A 215 -4.51 22.93 -9.40
CA GLU A 215 -5.53 23.86 -8.92
C GLU A 215 -5.37 24.08 -7.41
N PRO A 216 -5.71 25.26 -6.89
CA PRO A 216 -5.93 25.46 -5.47
C PRO A 216 -7.18 24.67 -5.02
N ARG A 217 -7.00 23.36 -4.84
CA ARG A 217 -7.90 22.34 -4.29
C ARG A 217 -9.24 22.07 -4.99
N TRP A 218 -9.47 20.78 -5.20
CA TRP A 218 -10.78 20.20 -5.49
C TRP A 218 -11.72 20.19 -4.27
N PRO A 219 -13.05 20.28 -4.51
CA PRO A 219 -14.06 19.93 -3.52
C PRO A 219 -14.03 18.42 -3.24
N ARG A 220 -14.29 18.07 -1.99
CA ARG A 220 -14.29 16.71 -1.45
C ARG A 220 -15.34 15.85 -2.17
N TRP A 221 -14.91 14.89 -2.98
CA TRP A 221 -15.81 13.99 -3.72
C TRP A 221 -16.58 13.00 -2.82
N TRP A 222 -16.26 12.94 -1.52
CA TRP A 222 -17.02 12.20 -0.49
C TRP A 222 -18.16 13.01 0.15
N GLU A 223 -18.46 14.22 -0.36
CA GLU A 223 -19.60 15.05 0.06
C GLU A 223 -20.75 15.03 -0.96
N LYS A 224 -20.92 13.95 -1.74
CA LYS A 224 -22.21 13.73 -2.40
C LYS A 224 -23.20 13.11 -1.40
N PRO A 225 -24.41 13.68 -1.26
CA PRO A 225 -25.45 13.16 -0.37
C PRO A 225 -25.90 11.75 -0.75
#